data_AF-A0AAU4D5H7-F1
#
_entry.id   AF-A0AAU4D5H7-F1
#
_cell.length_a   1.000
_cell.length_b   1.000
_cell.length_c   1.000
_cell.angle_alpha   90.00
_cell.angle_beta   90.00
_cell.angle_gamma   90.00
#
_symmetry.space_group_name_H-M   'P 1'
#
loop_
_entity.id
_entity.type
_entity.pdbx_description
1 polymer ?
#
loop_
_entity_poly.entity_id
_entity_poly.type
_entity_poly.pdbx_seq_one_letter_code
_entity_poly.pdbx_strand_id
1 'polypeptide(L)'
;MKFVKGVLATVMVAGMVSAVAPSASAQPASADSAEGTDKADAIQVVDRDGRPLSAESIGYGATGRAQAANPPLGSSFDGYVSGVLVHFSNAYQWLDRGGSWRFGNARLSMQTDGNLVLYDVRNDAARWASNTRGSGATRMLFQPDDNLVLYTAGETARWATNTTNDCGSLVPLLALQEDSNFVIYCGQVSGGSLSVRPIWATNTRF
;
A
#
# COMPACT_ATOMS: atom_id res chain seq x y z
N MET A 1 4.50 -8.12 15.82
CA MET A 1 4.24 -8.73 14.49
C MET A 1 5.52 -9.41 14.01
N LYS A 2 5.48 -10.69 13.57
CA LYS A 2 6.61 -11.29 12.83
C LYS A 2 6.42 -10.97 11.35
N PHE A 3 7.04 -9.89 10.89
CA PHE A 3 7.33 -9.74 9.47
C PHE A 3 8.48 -10.69 9.18
N VAL A 4 8.23 -11.73 8.40
CA VAL A 4 9.31 -12.58 7.91
C VAL A 4 10.12 -11.68 6.98
N LYS A 5 11.28 -11.23 7.46
CA LYS A 5 12.33 -10.69 6.59
C LYS A 5 12.64 -11.79 5.59
N GLY A 6 12.07 -11.70 4.39
CA GLY A 6 12.60 -12.38 3.23
C GLY A 6 14.01 -11.87 3.05
N VAL A 7 14.99 -12.72 3.33
CA VAL A 7 16.40 -12.47 3.01
C VAL A 7 16.44 -12.06 1.54
N LEU A 8 17.05 -10.91 1.25
CA LEU A 8 17.32 -10.46 -0.11
C LEU A 8 18.00 -11.61 -0.86
N ALA A 9 17.27 -12.28 -1.76
CA ALA A 9 17.90 -12.78 -2.96
C ALA A 9 18.08 -11.57 -3.85
N THR A 10 19.34 -11.15 -4.00
CA THR A 10 19.78 -10.18 -5.00
C THR A 10 19.27 -10.63 -6.38
N VAL A 11 18.09 -10.18 -6.76
CA VAL A 11 17.55 -10.30 -8.12
C VAL A 11 16.90 -8.96 -8.46
N MET A 12 17.69 -8.19 -9.21
CA MET A 12 17.29 -7.19 -10.19
C MET A 12 16.61 -5.91 -9.68
N VAL A 13 17.47 -4.92 -9.38
CA VAL A 13 17.22 -3.48 -9.59
C VAL A 13 17.19 -3.13 -11.11
N ALA A 14 17.22 -4.12 -12.01
CA ALA A 14 17.22 -3.89 -13.45
C ALA A 14 15.90 -4.38 -14.08
N GLY A 15 14.97 -3.45 -14.31
CA GLY A 15 13.98 -3.58 -15.38
C GLY A 15 12.71 -4.37 -15.09
N MET A 16 12.08 -4.22 -13.92
CA MET A 16 10.63 -4.48 -13.85
C MET A 16 9.92 -3.42 -14.69
N VAL A 17 9.72 -3.74 -15.98
CA VAL A 17 8.79 -3.04 -16.87
C VAL A 17 7.42 -3.06 -16.21
N SER A 18 6.75 -1.89 -16.12
CA SER A 18 5.39 -1.78 -15.57
C SER A 18 4.48 -2.84 -16.19
N ALA A 19 3.92 -3.70 -15.34
CA ALA A 19 3.05 -4.76 -15.81
C ALA A 19 1.65 -4.22 -16.07
N VAL A 20 1.17 -4.36 -17.30
CA VAL A 20 -0.22 -4.11 -17.67
C VAL A 20 -1.02 -5.40 -17.41
N ALA A 21 -2.02 -5.33 -16.53
CA ALA A 21 -2.89 -6.46 -16.19
C ALA A 21 -4.37 -6.00 -16.14
N PRO A 22 -5.33 -6.94 -16.31
CA PRO A 22 -6.75 -6.60 -16.17
C PRO A 22 -7.05 -6.01 -14.77
N SER A 23 -7.88 -4.96 -14.73
CA SER A 23 -8.20 -4.19 -13.52
C SER A 23 -9.31 -4.82 -12.67
N ALA A 24 -9.31 -4.54 -11.37
CA ALA A 24 -10.52 -4.65 -10.56
C ALA A 24 -11.42 -3.42 -10.75
N SER A 25 -12.70 -3.63 -10.44
CA SER A 25 -13.71 -2.61 -10.12
C SER A 25 -13.43 -1.91 -8.78
N ALA A 26 -12.20 -1.45 -8.55
CA ALA A 26 -11.88 -0.58 -7.43
C ALA A 26 -11.95 0.88 -7.90
N GLN A 27 -12.72 1.68 -7.17
CA GLN A 27 -12.96 3.08 -7.49
C GLN A 27 -11.77 3.93 -7.01
N PRO A 28 -11.50 5.10 -7.63
CA PRO A 28 -10.67 6.11 -6.97
C PRO A 28 -11.19 6.29 -5.54
N ALA A 29 -10.28 6.38 -4.57
CA ALA A 29 -10.68 6.69 -3.20
C ALA A 29 -11.54 7.96 -3.26
N SER A 30 -12.80 7.87 -2.83
CA SER A 30 -13.73 8.99 -2.96
C SER A 30 -13.17 10.19 -2.22
N ALA A 31 -12.69 11.19 -2.97
CA ALA A 31 -12.63 12.56 -2.49
C ALA A 31 -14.08 12.98 -2.28
N ASP A 32 -14.46 13.20 -1.03
CA ASP A 32 -15.70 13.91 -0.75
C ASP A 32 -15.49 15.35 -1.25
N SER A 33 -15.89 15.59 -2.49
CA SER A 33 -16.16 16.88 -3.15
C SER A 33 -15.26 18.07 -2.79
N ALA A 34 -14.15 18.28 -3.50
CA ALA A 34 -13.55 19.61 -3.62
C ALA A 34 -12.76 19.77 -4.94
N GLU A 35 -13.29 20.58 -5.86
CA GLU A 35 -12.49 21.19 -6.94
C GLU A 35 -11.50 22.20 -6.34
N GLY A 36 -10.21 22.09 -6.66
CA GLY A 36 -9.26 23.21 -6.53
C GLY A 36 -7.85 22.86 -6.02
N THR A 37 -6.90 22.79 -6.95
CA THR A 37 -5.46 23.12 -6.82
C THR A 37 -4.64 22.46 -5.69
N ASP A 38 -3.81 21.46 -6.05
CA ASP A 38 -2.48 21.04 -5.57
C ASP A 38 -2.09 21.01 -4.06
N LYS A 39 -2.99 21.36 -3.14
CA LYS A 39 -2.78 21.23 -1.68
C LYS A 39 -4.02 20.75 -0.92
N ALA A 40 -5.19 20.69 -1.55
CA ALA A 40 -6.46 20.50 -0.85
C ALA A 40 -6.72 19.06 -0.33
N ASP A 41 -6.04 18.04 -0.86
CA ASP A 41 -6.33 16.62 -0.56
C ASP A 41 -5.24 15.92 0.28
N ALA A 42 -4.20 16.65 0.70
CA ALA A 42 -3.11 16.09 1.48
C ALA A 42 -3.48 16.07 2.97
N ILE A 43 -3.70 14.86 3.51
CA ILE A 43 -4.04 14.64 4.92
C ILE A 43 -2.75 14.52 5.72
N GLN A 44 -2.59 15.36 6.74
CA GLN A 44 -1.44 15.28 7.64
C GLN A 44 -1.43 13.94 8.37
N VAL A 45 -0.30 13.23 8.31
CA VAL A 45 -0.09 12.04 9.15
C VAL A 45 0.43 12.51 10.50
N VAL A 46 -0.19 12.00 11.57
CA VAL A 46 0.17 12.34 12.95
C VAL A 46 0.56 11.11 13.75
N ASP A 47 1.32 11.32 14.83
CA ASP A 47 1.59 10.31 15.84
C ASP A 47 0.37 10.10 16.77
N ARG A 48 0.53 9.23 17.77
CA ARG A 48 -0.51 8.93 18.76
C ARG A 48 -0.96 10.15 19.59
N ASP A 49 -0.10 11.14 19.75
CA ASP A 49 -0.40 12.36 20.51
C ASP A 49 -0.98 13.46 19.61
N GLY A 50 -1.21 13.16 18.32
CA GLY A 50 -1.73 14.13 17.35
C GLY A 50 -0.68 15.10 16.81
N ARG A 51 0.62 14.85 17.07
CA ARG A 51 1.70 15.68 16.53
C ARG A 51 2.03 15.24 15.10
N PRO A 52 2.40 16.15 14.18
CA PRO A 52 2.87 15.78 12.85
C PRO A 52 3.96 14.71 12.90
N LEU A 53 3.77 13.62 12.15
CA LEU A 53 4.74 12.54 12.11
C LEU A 53 5.97 13.02 11.34
N SER A 54 7.12 13.04 12.00
CA SER A 54 8.34 13.61 11.43
C SER A 54 8.92 12.66 10.38
N ALA A 55 9.47 13.22 9.31
CA ALA A 55 10.15 12.48 8.24
C ALA A 55 11.22 11.54 8.80
N GLU A 56 12.01 11.99 9.76
CA GLU A 56 13.08 11.21 10.37
C GLU A 56 12.54 10.00 11.13
N SER A 57 11.40 10.15 11.82
CA SER A 57 10.78 9.08 12.61
C SER A 57 10.32 7.89 11.76
N ILE A 58 10.08 8.13 10.47
CA ILE A 58 9.63 7.14 9.48
C ILE A 58 10.70 6.85 8.42
N GLY A 59 11.94 7.29 8.67
CA GLY A 59 13.09 6.99 7.81
C GLY A 59 13.18 7.83 6.54
N TYR A 60 12.48 8.95 6.42
CA TYR A 60 12.71 9.93 5.35
C TYR A 60 13.71 10.99 5.80
N GLY A 61 14.50 11.51 4.86
CA GLY A 61 15.38 12.66 5.14
C GLY A 61 14.57 13.96 5.30
N ALA A 62 15.05 14.87 6.16
CA ALA A 62 14.43 16.17 6.47
C ALA A 62 14.08 17.04 5.24
N THR A 63 14.75 16.82 4.11
CA THR A 63 14.61 17.61 2.87
C THR A 63 13.56 17.07 1.90
N GLY A 64 12.87 15.97 2.21
CA GLY A 64 11.79 15.41 1.39
C GLY A 64 12.22 14.90 0.01
N ARG A 65 13.52 14.85 -0.30
CA ARG A 65 14.02 14.20 -1.51
C ARG A 65 14.14 12.71 -1.25
N ALA A 66 13.40 11.92 -2.04
CA ALA A 66 13.55 10.47 -2.12
C ALA A 66 15.00 10.14 -2.54
N GLN A 67 15.82 9.78 -1.57
CA GLN A 67 17.03 9.01 -1.84
C GLN A 67 16.57 7.54 -1.87
N ALA A 68 17.02 6.77 -2.84
CA ALA A 68 16.61 5.36 -3.03
C ALA A 68 16.82 4.44 -1.80
N ALA A 69 17.44 4.94 -0.73
CA ALA A 69 17.73 4.24 0.51
C ALA A 69 17.05 4.83 1.76
N ASN A 70 16.28 5.92 1.66
CA ASN A 70 15.67 6.55 2.84
C ASN A 70 14.21 7.01 2.58
N PRO A 71 13.22 6.25 3.10
CA PRO A 71 13.35 5.05 3.93
C PRO A 71 13.75 3.83 3.11
N PRO A 72 14.32 2.79 3.75
CA PRO A 72 14.61 1.54 3.09
C PRO A 72 13.33 0.95 2.49
N LEU A 73 13.43 0.50 1.24
CA LEU A 73 12.37 -0.26 0.59
C LEU A 73 12.02 -1.50 1.44
N GLY A 74 10.73 -1.85 1.49
CA GLY A 74 10.23 -2.91 2.36
C GLY A 74 10.09 -2.52 3.85
N SER A 75 10.45 -1.30 4.25
CA SER A 75 10.18 -0.82 5.63
C SER A 75 8.70 -0.45 5.84
N SER A 76 8.27 -0.40 7.10
CA SER A 76 6.90 -0.04 7.49
C SER A 76 6.90 0.79 8.78
N PHE A 77 5.82 1.53 8.99
CA PHE A 77 5.60 2.40 10.15
C PHE A 77 4.11 2.59 10.44
N ASP A 78 3.79 3.00 11.66
CA ASP A 78 2.42 3.33 12.07
C ASP A 78 2.23 4.85 12.13
N GLY A 79 1.01 5.30 11.84
CA GLY A 79 0.60 6.71 11.99
C GLY A 79 -0.92 6.83 11.98
N TYR A 80 -1.43 8.03 12.19
CA TYR A 80 -2.87 8.30 12.15
C TYR A 80 -3.20 9.20 10.97
N VAL A 81 -4.27 8.86 10.25
CA VAL A 81 -4.85 9.65 9.17
C VAL A 81 -6.28 9.97 9.57
N SER A 82 -6.57 11.26 9.79
CA SER A 82 -7.91 11.70 10.23
C SER A 82 -8.43 10.94 11.46
N GLY A 83 -7.54 10.61 12.41
CA GLY A 83 -7.87 9.88 13.63
C GLY A 83 -7.97 8.35 13.51
N VAL A 84 -7.88 7.80 12.29
CA VAL A 84 -7.80 6.35 12.07
C VAL A 84 -6.35 5.90 12.18
N LEU A 85 -6.08 4.89 12.99
CA LEU A 85 -4.75 4.27 13.05
C LEU A 85 -4.47 3.53 11.73
N VAL A 86 -3.28 3.70 11.18
CA VAL A 86 -2.87 3.16 9.89
C VAL A 86 -1.49 2.53 10.00
N HIS A 87 -1.35 1.32 9.47
CA HIS A 87 -0.05 0.71 9.22
C HIS A 87 0.36 0.96 7.77
N PHE A 88 1.41 1.75 7.56
CA PHE A 88 1.99 2.06 6.26
C PHE A 88 3.15 1.14 5.93
N SER A 89 3.34 0.86 4.65
CA SER A 89 4.45 0.10 4.09
C SER A 89 4.99 0.82 2.87
N ASN A 90 6.31 0.93 2.78
CA ASN A 90 6.99 1.40 1.59
C ASN A 90 6.89 0.38 0.45
N ALA A 91 7.16 0.83 -0.77
CA ALA A 91 7.33 -0.03 -1.94
C ALA A 91 8.36 -1.15 -1.72
N TYR A 92 8.29 -2.18 -2.58
CA TYR A 92 8.92 -3.50 -2.43
C TYR A 92 8.45 -4.27 -1.20
N GLN A 93 7.18 -4.13 -0.84
CA GLN A 93 6.55 -5.12 0.03
C GLN A 93 5.81 -6.17 -0.77
N TRP A 94 5.85 -7.41 -0.28
CA TRP A 94 5.13 -8.51 -0.92
C TRP A 94 4.45 -9.42 0.07
N LEU A 95 3.45 -10.12 -0.44
CA LEU A 95 2.73 -11.16 0.28
C LEU A 95 2.69 -12.41 -0.59
N ASP A 96 3.43 -13.43 -0.17
CA ASP A 96 3.45 -14.71 -0.85
C ASP A 96 2.16 -15.50 -0.61
N ARG A 97 1.87 -16.40 -1.54
CA ARG A 97 0.84 -17.43 -1.49
C ARG A 97 0.76 -18.08 -0.11
N GLY A 98 -0.45 -18.14 0.45
CA GLY A 98 -0.74 -18.67 1.79
C GLY A 98 -0.43 -17.69 2.92
N GLY A 99 0.22 -16.56 2.63
CA GLY A 99 0.49 -15.50 3.59
C GLY A 99 -0.73 -14.62 3.84
N SER A 100 -0.70 -13.93 4.99
CA SER A 100 -1.64 -12.85 5.29
C SER A 100 -0.96 -11.70 6.03
N TRP A 101 -1.42 -10.49 5.78
CA TRP A 101 -1.23 -9.34 6.66
C TRP A 101 -2.49 -9.12 7.50
N ARG A 102 -2.32 -8.61 8.72
CA ARG A 102 -3.43 -8.32 9.63
C ARG A 102 -3.20 -6.95 10.27
N PHE A 103 -4.26 -6.17 10.40
CA PHE A 103 -4.23 -4.91 11.13
C PHE A 103 -5.65 -4.56 11.59
N GLY A 104 -5.84 -4.21 12.86
CA GLY A 104 -7.18 -4.12 13.44
C GLY A 104 -8.00 -5.39 13.17
N ASN A 105 -9.21 -5.22 12.62
CA ASN A 105 -10.08 -6.33 12.22
C ASN A 105 -9.87 -6.79 10.77
N ALA A 106 -8.99 -6.13 10.01
CA ALA A 106 -8.69 -6.49 8.63
C ALA A 106 -7.64 -7.60 8.55
N ARG A 107 -7.88 -8.57 7.66
CA ARG A 107 -6.89 -9.56 7.24
C ARG A 107 -6.82 -9.62 5.72
N LEU A 108 -5.75 -9.10 5.13
CA LEU A 108 -5.44 -9.24 3.72
C LEU A 108 -4.69 -10.56 3.48
N SER A 109 -5.20 -11.42 2.61
CA SER A 109 -4.69 -12.77 2.40
C SER A 109 -4.43 -13.04 0.92
N MET A 110 -3.20 -13.40 0.58
CA MET A 110 -2.89 -13.96 -0.73
C MET A 110 -3.16 -15.46 -0.67
N GLN A 111 -4.33 -15.89 -1.14
CA GLN A 111 -4.81 -17.26 -0.96
C GLN A 111 -4.06 -18.26 -1.85
N THR A 112 -4.12 -19.54 -1.47
CA THR A 112 -3.46 -20.63 -2.20
C THR A 112 -4.06 -20.91 -3.57
N ASP A 113 -5.26 -20.41 -3.84
CA ASP A 113 -5.97 -20.50 -5.13
C ASP A 113 -5.69 -19.30 -6.06
N GLY A 114 -4.85 -18.36 -5.64
CA GLY A 114 -4.46 -17.19 -6.43
C GLY A 114 -5.37 -15.97 -6.27
N ASN A 115 -6.28 -15.97 -5.30
CA ASN A 115 -7.11 -14.80 -4.98
C ASN A 115 -6.47 -13.94 -3.87
N LEU A 116 -6.45 -12.62 -4.02
CA LEU A 116 -6.14 -11.68 -2.94
C LEU A 116 -7.46 -11.25 -2.30
N VAL A 117 -7.63 -11.50 -1.01
CA VAL A 117 -8.91 -11.30 -0.32
C VAL A 117 -8.71 -10.54 0.99
N LEU A 118 -9.55 -9.55 1.23
CA LEU A 118 -9.64 -8.82 2.49
C LEU A 118 -10.80 -9.39 3.33
N TYR A 119 -10.47 -9.85 4.52
CA TYR A 119 -11.39 -10.48 5.46
C TYR A 119 -11.65 -9.61 6.67
N ASP A 120 -12.87 -9.70 7.20
CA ASP A 120 -13.22 -9.32 8.55
C ASP A 120 -12.92 -10.48 9.49
N VAL A 121 -11.90 -10.33 10.34
CA VAL A 121 -11.45 -11.43 11.22
C VAL A 121 -12.46 -11.80 12.31
N ARG A 122 -13.45 -10.95 12.60
CA ARG A 122 -14.44 -11.19 13.66
C ARG A 122 -15.41 -12.31 13.28
N ASN A 123 -15.70 -12.45 11.99
CA ASN A 123 -16.65 -13.44 11.46
C ASN A 123 -16.10 -14.22 10.26
N ASP A 124 -14.83 -14.01 9.91
CA ASP A 124 -14.15 -14.59 8.75
C ASP A 124 -14.85 -14.31 7.40
N ALA A 125 -15.62 -13.23 7.32
CA ALA A 125 -16.32 -12.84 6.10
C ALA A 125 -15.36 -12.15 5.11
N ALA A 126 -15.37 -12.60 3.85
CA ALA A 126 -14.69 -11.88 2.78
C ALA A 126 -15.45 -10.57 2.50
N ARG A 127 -14.75 -9.44 2.56
CA ARG A 127 -15.33 -8.10 2.37
C ARG A 127 -14.94 -7.48 1.04
N TRP A 128 -13.78 -7.87 0.51
CA TRP A 128 -13.30 -7.49 -0.81
C TRP A 128 -12.40 -8.61 -1.38
N ALA A 129 -12.37 -8.77 -2.71
CA ALA A 129 -11.47 -9.69 -3.38
C ALA A 129 -11.00 -9.16 -4.74
N SER A 130 -9.79 -9.55 -5.17
CA SER A 130 -9.27 -9.28 -6.51
C SER A 130 -10.00 -10.07 -7.61
N ASN A 131 -10.78 -11.09 -7.24
CA ASN A 131 -11.49 -12.00 -8.14
C ASN A 131 -10.55 -12.75 -9.10
N THR A 132 -9.38 -13.15 -8.61
CA THR A 132 -8.33 -13.84 -9.39
C THR A 132 -8.20 -15.32 -9.03
N ARG A 133 -9.25 -15.92 -8.47
CA ARG A 133 -9.28 -17.35 -8.15
C ARG A 133 -9.00 -18.20 -9.41
N GLY A 134 -8.09 -19.16 -9.30
CA GLY A 134 -7.67 -20.00 -10.41
C GLY A 134 -6.73 -19.32 -11.40
N SER A 135 -6.34 -18.06 -11.18
CA SER A 135 -5.40 -17.35 -12.05
C SER A 135 -3.99 -17.94 -12.01
N GLY A 136 -3.63 -18.67 -10.95
CA GLY A 136 -2.26 -19.14 -10.71
C GLY A 136 -1.35 -18.07 -10.09
N ALA A 137 -1.89 -16.92 -9.67
CA ALA A 137 -1.12 -15.93 -8.91
C ALA A 137 -0.58 -16.54 -7.62
N THR A 138 0.67 -16.22 -7.30
CA THR A 138 1.41 -16.73 -6.13
C THR A 138 1.98 -15.63 -5.26
N ARG A 139 1.97 -14.37 -5.70
CA ARG A 139 2.54 -13.25 -4.96
C ARG A 139 1.78 -11.97 -5.25
N MET A 140 1.47 -11.21 -4.21
CA MET A 140 1.15 -9.79 -4.30
C MET A 140 2.45 -9.00 -4.12
N LEU A 141 2.73 -8.02 -4.98
CA LEU A 141 3.90 -7.14 -4.89
C LEU A 141 3.46 -5.68 -5.03
N PHE A 142 3.85 -4.84 -4.06
CA PHE A 142 3.73 -3.40 -4.17
C PHE A 142 5.03 -2.82 -4.72
N GLN A 143 4.96 -2.21 -5.89
CA GLN A 143 6.10 -1.82 -6.70
C GLN A 143 6.47 -0.35 -6.45
N PRO A 144 7.72 0.08 -6.77
CA PRO A 144 8.17 1.46 -6.62
C PRO A 144 7.48 2.45 -7.54
N ASP A 145 6.90 1.96 -8.62
CA ASP A 145 6.10 2.74 -9.57
C ASP A 145 4.66 2.90 -9.08
N ASP A 146 4.39 2.73 -7.77
CA ASP A 146 3.11 2.85 -7.06
C ASP A 146 2.01 1.84 -7.42
N ASN A 147 2.33 0.85 -8.26
CA ASN A 147 1.41 -0.20 -8.65
C ASN A 147 1.42 -1.39 -7.67
N LEU A 148 0.24 -1.94 -7.35
CA LEU A 148 0.11 -3.20 -6.62
C LEU A 148 -0.32 -4.29 -7.60
N VAL A 149 0.50 -5.33 -7.74
CA VAL A 149 0.33 -6.35 -8.79
C VAL A 149 0.31 -7.76 -8.20
N LEU A 150 -0.58 -8.61 -8.72
CA LEU A 150 -0.56 -10.04 -8.46
C LEU A 150 0.19 -10.77 -9.58
N TYR A 151 1.24 -11.48 -9.22
CA TYR A 151 2.08 -12.25 -10.13
C TYR A 151 1.92 -13.75 -9.93
N THR A 152 1.99 -14.50 -11.02
CA THR A 152 2.27 -15.95 -10.99
C THR A 152 3.75 -16.21 -10.65
N ALA A 153 4.11 -17.47 -10.40
CA ALA A 153 5.50 -17.89 -10.19
C ALA A 153 6.40 -17.66 -11.43
N GLY A 154 5.80 -17.61 -12.63
CA GLY A 154 6.49 -17.28 -13.88
C GLY A 154 6.52 -15.77 -14.18
N GLU A 155 6.33 -14.92 -13.17
CA GLU A 155 6.38 -13.45 -13.28
C GLU A 155 5.36 -12.86 -14.27
N THR A 156 4.30 -13.61 -14.59
CA THR A 156 3.15 -13.10 -15.35
C THR A 156 2.18 -12.41 -14.43
N ALA A 157 1.89 -11.12 -14.68
CA ALA A 157 0.88 -10.37 -13.96
C ALA A 157 -0.53 -10.88 -14.28
N ARG A 158 -1.38 -10.98 -13.26
CA ARG A 158 -2.76 -11.48 -13.36
C ARG A 158 -3.80 -10.44 -12.95
N TRP A 159 -3.38 -9.44 -12.19
CA TRP A 159 -4.21 -8.34 -11.74
C TRP A 159 -3.33 -7.20 -11.26
N ALA A 160 -3.80 -5.96 -11.39
CA ALA A 160 -3.12 -4.78 -10.89
C ALA A 160 -4.11 -3.70 -10.42
N THR A 161 -3.65 -2.80 -9.56
CA THR A 161 -4.39 -1.57 -9.20
C THR A 161 -4.39 -0.54 -10.33
N ASN A 162 -3.46 -0.65 -11.27
CA ASN A 162 -3.27 0.27 -12.40
C ASN A 162 -3.00 1.70 -11.96
N THR A 163 -2.30 1.86 -10.84
CA THR A 163 -1.90 3.17 -10.32
C THR A 163 -0.60 3.68 -10.92
N THR A 164 0.14 2.83 -11.65
CA THR A 164 1.47 3.10 -12.23
C THR A 164 1.79 4.59 -12.49
N ASN A 165 2.72 5.15 -11.69
CA ASN A 165 3.21 6.53 -11.74
C ASN A 165 2.18 7.63 -11.37
N ASP A 166 1.03 7.30 -10.80
CA ASP A 166 0.05 8.26 -10.27
C ASP A 166 0.63 9.14 -9.15
N CYS A 167 1.65 8.67 -8.42
CA CYS A 167 2.37 9.46 -7.42
C CYS A 167 3.45 10.38 -8.01
N GLY A 168 3.86 10.17 -9.26
CA GLY A 168 4.92 10.95 -9.89
C GLY A 168 6.22 10.97 -9.07
N SER A 169 6.54 12.11 -8.47
CA SER A 169 7.74 12.28 -7.61
C SER A 169 7.47 12.07 -6.11
N LEU A 170 6.20 11.84 -5.73
CA LEU A 170 5.79 11.56 -4.36
C LEU A 170 6.12 10.11 -3.99
N VAL A 171 5.98 9.80 -2.71
CA VAL A 171 6.33 8.49 -2.18
C VAL A 171 5.12 7.56 -2.16
N PRO A 172 5.15 6.42 -2.86
CA PRO A 172 4.06 5.47 -2.78
C PRO A 172 4.07 4.69 -1.46
N LEU A 173 2.92 4.65 -0.82
CA LEU A 173 2.70 3.99 0.47
C LEU A 173 1.50 3.06 0.36
N LEU A 174 1.68 1.80 0.75
CA LEU A 174 0.62 0.83 0.89
C LEU A 174 0.15 0.80 2.35
N ALA A 175 -1.15 0.81 2.58
CA ALA A 175 -1.70 0.97 3.92
C ALA A 175 -2.84 -0.01 4.22
N LEU A 176 -2.78 -0.64 5.40
CA LEU A 176 -3.96 -1.22 6.05
C LEU A 176 -4.39 -0.32 7.20
N GLN A 177 -5.67 0.02 7.23
CA GLN A 177 -6.26 0.94 8.20
C GLN A 177 -7.01 0.15 9.28
N GLU A 178 -7.09 0.71 10.49
CA GLU A 178 -7.83 0.11 11.61
C GLU A 178 -9.35 0.03 11.34
N ASP A 179 -9.87 0.95 10.51
CA ASP A 179 -11.26 0.91 10.01
C ASP A 179 -11.50 -0.19 8.95
N SER A 180 -10.49 -1.02 8.72
CA SER A 180 -10.47 -2.16 7.83
C SER A 180 -10.42 -1.83 6.34
N ASN A 181 -10.03 -0.61 5.95
CA ASN A 181 -9.76 -0.28 4.55
C ASN A 181 -8.32 -0.62 4.15
N PHE A 182 -8.12 -1.02 2.89
CA PHE A 182 -6.81 -1.21 2.27
C PHE A 182 -6.62 -0.15 1.17
N VAL A 183 -5.54 0.63 1.27
CA VAL A 183 -5.38 1.90 0.55
C VAL A 183 -3.96 2.04 0.01
N ILE A 184 -3.84 2.64 -1.19
CA ILE A 184 -2.57 3.17 -1.70
C ILE A 184 -2.60 4.69 -1.57
N TYR A 185 -1.57 5.24 -0.97
CA TYR A 185 -1.36 6.68 -0.77
C TYR A 185 -0.14 7.17 -1.55
N CYS A 186 -0.21 8.42 -2.00
CA CYS A 186 0.97 9.22 -2.31
C CYS A 186 1.33 10.08 -1.10
N GLY A 187 2.51 9.83 -0.53
CA GLY A 187 3.09 10.57 0.58
C GLY A 187 3.97 11.71 0.11
N GLN A 188 3.83 12.86 0.74
CA GLN A 188 4.66 14.04 0.56
C GLN A 188 5.33 14.40 1.88
N VAL A 189 6.65 14.52 1.86
CA VAL A 189 7.40 15.08 2.99
C VAL A 189 7.71 16.54 2.69
N SER A 190 7.16 17.44 3.50
CA SER A 190 7.40 18.88 3.39
C SER A 190 7.55 19.47 4.79
N GLY A 191 8.52 20.37 4.97
CA GLY A 191 8.80 20.96 6.29
C GLY A 191 9.11 19.92 7.37
N GLY A 192 9.69 18.77 7.01
CA GLY A 192 10.00 17.68 7.92
C GLY A 192 8.82 16.83 8.37
N SER A 193 7.62 17.02 7.81
CA SER A 193 6.42 16.25 8.20
C SER A 193 5.79 15.53 7.01
N LEU A 194 5.15 14.38 7.26
CA LEU A 194 4.46 13.58 6.24
C LEU A 194 2.98 13.98 6.09
N SER A 195 2.55 14.23 4.86
CA SER A 195 1.14 14.27 4.47
C SER A 195 0.86 13.23 3.38
N VAL A 196 -0.36 12.72 3.28
CA VAL A 196 -0.74 11.66 2.34
C VAL A 196 -2.03 11.99 1.58
N ARG A 197 -2.12 11.57 0.32
CA ARG A 197 -3.35 11.62 -0.49
C ARG A 197 -3.65 10.22 -1.03
N PRO A 198 -4.86 9.67 -0.85
CA PRO A 198 -5.17 8.35 -1.35
C PRO A 198 -5.33 8.38 -2.89
N ILE A 199 -4.87 7.33 -3.57
CA ILE A 199 -5.04 7.15 -5.02
C ILE A 199 -5.87 5.92 -5.37
N TRP A 200 -5.92 4.94 -4.48
CA TRP A 200 -6.69 3.71 -4.66
C TRP A 200 -7.14 3.17 -3.32
N ALA A 201 -8.34 2.61 -3.23
CA ALA A 201 -8.80 1.93 -2.03
C ALA A 201 -9.77 0.78 -2.32
N THR A 202 -9.82 -0.19 -1.40
CA THR A 202 -10.87 -1.23 -1.42
C THR A 202 -12.27 -0.70 -1.09
N ASN A 203 -12.36 0.51 -0.52
CA ASN A 203 -13.60 1.13 -0.01
C ASN A 203 -14.37 0.22 0.95
N THR A 204 -13.63 -0.51 1.79
CA THR A 204 -14.20 -1.34 2.85
C THR A 204 -14.10 -0.61 4.18
N ARG A 205 -15.17 -0.70 4.98
CA ARG A 205 -15.19 -0.21 6.37
C ARG A 205 -16.09 -1.13 7.20
N PHE A 206 -15.54 -1.75 8.24
CA PHE A 206 -16.27 -2.67 9.10
C PHE A 206 -15.64 -2.84 10.48
#